data_AF-A0A939WH48-F1
#
_entry.id   AF-A0A939WH48-F1
#
_cell.length_a   1.000
_cell.length_b   1.000
_cell.length_c   1.000
_cell.angle_alpha   90.00
_cell.angle_beta   90.00
_cell.angle_gamma   90.00
#
_symmetry.space_group_name_H-M   'P 1'
#
loop_
_entity.id
_entity.type
_entity.pdbx_description
1 polymer ?
#
loop_
_entity_poly.entity_id
_entity_poly.type
_entity_poly.pdbx_seq_one_letter_code
_entity_poly.pdbx_strand_id
1 'polypeptide(L)'
;MKKLYAKFIVFHFVFCVIFKFGWALLLALLFLLLAAADSFFLPLSLAFLLFAVIASLIDAGKLVYYMNRSHGDRAHAINDKEADPESFYDADNPQSIRGRMWVSKFQDILNDESTVEEVVKAFEDLCEDMKFDGILTGRVTAGLSEEELLERDLLMYECGTFRSINDDFTISLTRQYPDGEGEFFQFIVEMHFEPNKENFKIFEHMNSDKVRGDFFDHIRGSKSYRYAMEHACRKVKIYLTQT
;
A
#
# COMPACT_ATOMS: atom_id res chain seq x y z
N MET A 1 10.25 19.77 9.01
CA MET A 1 10.83 18.71 8.16
C MET A 1 11.82 17.80 8.89
N LYS A 2 13.16 17.96 8.85
CA LYS A 2 14.13 16.92 9.31
C LYS A 2 13.86 16.26 10.68
N LYS A 3 13.37 17.02 11.67
CA LYS A 3 13.05 16.49 13.02
C LYS A 3 11.81 15.58 13.06
N LEU A 4 10.79 15.84 12.24
CA LEU A 4 9.59 15.00 12.17
C LEU A 4 9.89 13.70 11.42
N TYR A 5 10.67 13.80 10.33
CA TYR A 5 11.17 12.65 9.56
C TYR A 5 12.04 11.73 10.41
N ALA A 6 13.00 12.27 11.17
CA ALA A 6 13.84 11.47 12.04
C ALA A 6 13.02 10.74 13.12
N LYS A 7 12.01 11.39 13.69
CA LYS A 7 11.10 10.75 14.66
C LYS A 7 10.31 9.62 14.03
N PHE A 8 9.80 9.81 12.82
CA PHE A 8 9.05 8.78 12.10
C PHE A 8 9.92 7.56 11.75
N ILE A 9 11.14 7.77 11.27
CA ILE A 9 12.08 6.68 10.95
C ILE A 9 12.44 5.87 12.21
N VAL A 10 12.75 6.56 13.31
CA VAL A 10 13.07 5.89 14.58
C VAL A 10 11.87 5.13 15.11
N PHE A 11 10.67 5.72 15.02
CA PHE A 11 9.44 5.04 15.41
C PHE A 11 9.19 3.78 14.55
N HIS A 12 9.31 3.89 13.23
CA HIS A 12 9.13 2.75 12.32
C HIS A 12 10.16 1.65 12.55
N PHE A 13 11.42 2.00 12.83
CA PHE A 13 12.45 1.03 13.21
C PHE A 13 12.07 0.27 14.49
N VAL A 14 11.72 0.99 15.55
CA VAL A 14 11.32 0.37 16.84
C VAL A 14 10.08 -0.50 16.65
N PHE A 15 9.12 -0.02 15.85
CA PHE A 15 7.92 -0.78 15.51
C PHE A 15 8.25 -2.09 14.79
N CYS A 16 9.12 -2.06 13.77
CA CYS A 16 9.54 -3.26 13.06
C CYS A 16 10.21 -4.26 14.00
N VAL A 17 11.12 -3.78 14.87
CA VAL A 17 11.81 -4.61 15.86
C VAL A 17 10.82 -5.34 16.76
N ILE A 18 9.83 -4.62 17.31
CA ILE A 18 8.93 -5.14 18.34
C ILE A 18 7.78 -5.97 17.75
N PHE A 19 7.16 -5.53 16.66
CA PHE A 19 5.90 -6.10 16.19
C PHE A 19 6.10 -6.98 14.95
N LYS A 20 6.81 -6.48 13.94
CA LYS A 20 7.02 -7.23 12.68
C LYS A 20 8.00 -8.39 12.86
N PHE A 21 9.05 -8.16 13.64
CA PHE A 21 10.05 -9.17 13.99
C PHE A 21 9.98 -9.56 15.47
N GLY A 22 8.84 -9.29 16.12
CA GLY A 22 8.61 -9.62 17.53
C GLY A 22 8.75 -11.09 17.85
N TRP A 23 8.39 -11.97 16.92
CA TRP A 23 8.61 -13.42 17.06
C TRP A 23 10.10 -13.76 17.17
N ALA A 24 10.98 -13.06 16.44
CA ALA A 24 12.42 -13.26 16.52
C ALA A 24 12.96 -12.75 17.85
N LEU A 25 12.43 -11.64 18.39
CA LEU A 25 12.74 -11.21 19.76
C LEU A 25 12.26 -12.21 20.82
N LEU A 26 11.06 -12.77 20.67
CA LEU A 26 10.53 -13.78 21.58
C LEU A 26 11.40 -15.04 21.57
N LEU A 27 11.82 -15.50 20.39
CA LEU A 27 12.76 -16.61 20.26
C LEU A 27 14.13 -16.26 20.86
N ALA A 28 14.64 -15.05 20.62
CA ALA A 28 15.89 -14.59 21.22
C ALA A 28 15.82 -14.61 22.75
N LEU A 29 14.73 -14.11 23.34
CA LEU A 29 14.50 -14.12 24.80
C LEU A 29 14.34 -15.54 25.34
N LEU A 30 13.60 -16.40 24.63
CA LEU A 30 13.45 -17.81 24.99
C LEU A 30 14.81 -18.53 25.04
N PHE A 31 15.62 -18.38 23.98
CA PHE A 31 16.96 -18.96 23.95
C PHE A 31 17.91 -18.34 24.97
N LEU A 32 17.73 -17.06 25.32
CA LEU A 32 18.49 -16.43 26.40
C LEU A 32 18.15 -17.04 27.77
N LEU A 33 16.87 -17.33 28.02
CA LEU A 33 16.44 -18.03 29.23
C LEU A 33 17.00 -19.46 29.28
N LEU A 34 16.97 -20.19 28.17
CA LEU A 34 17.56 -21.52 28.07
C LEU A 34 19.09 -21.48 28.20
N ALA A 35 19.74 -20.39 27.79
CA ALA A 35 21.17 -20.19 27.94
C ALA A 35 21.62 -20.11 29.41
N ALA A 36 20.71 -19.78 30.34
CA ALA A 36 20.98 -19.84 31.77
C ALA A 36 21.16 -21.29 32.27
N ALA A 37 20.58 -22.27 31.57
CA ALA A 37 20.74 -23.70 31.86
C ALA A 37 21.84 -24.36 31.01
N ASP A 38 21.99 -23.97 29.75
CA ASP A 38 23.01 -24.49 28.84
C ASP A 38 23.53 -23.41 27.88
N SER A 39 24.83 -23.10 27.97
CA SER A 39 25.52 -22.13 27.11
C SER A 39 25.39 -22.39 25.61
N PHE A 40 25.03 -23.61 25.20
CA PHE A 40 24.73 -23.96 23.81
C PHE A 40 23.69 -23.04 23.16
N PHE A 41 22.71 -22.54 23.93
CA PHE A 41 21.64 -21.70 23.39
C PHE A 41 22.03 -20.21 23.21
N LEU A 42 23.14 -19.77 23.80
CA LEU A 42 23.61 -18.39 23.71
C LEU A 42 23.84 -17.90 22.28
N PRO A 43 24.57 -18.62 21.39
CA PRO A 43 24.75 -18.19 20.00
C PRO A 43 23.42 -18.10 19.24
N LEU A 44 22.45 -18.96 19.55
CA LEU A 44 21.15 -18.95 18.89
C LEU A 44 20.33 -17.72 19.30
N SER A 45 20.33 -17.38 20.59
CA SER A 45 19.72 -16.14 21.10
C SER A 45 20.28 -14.90 20.40
N LEU A 46 21.62 -14.81 20.32
CA LEU A 46 22.31 -13.70 19.66
C LEU A 46 21.99 -13.63 18.16
N ALA A 47 21.87 -14.77 17.48
CA ALA A 47 21.53 -14.82 16.06
C ALA A 47 20.13 -14.27 15.78
N PHE A 48 19.12 -14.64 16.59
CA PHE A 48 17.76 -14.12 16.44
C PHE A 48 17.66 -12.62 16.77
N LEU A 49 18.40 -12.15 17.78
CA LEU A 49 18.46 -10.72 18.11
C LEU A 49 19.11 -9.92 16.98
N LEU A 50 20.23 -10.43 16.43
CA LEU A 50 20.91 -9.82 15.29
C LEU A 50 20.01 -9.77 14.05
N PHE A 51 19.30 -10.87 13.76
CA PHE A 51 18.34 -10.92 12.66
C PHE A 51 17.24 -9.84 12.81
N ALA A 52 16.61 -9.74 13.98
CA ALA A 52 15.56 -8.76 14.24
C ALA A 52 16.06 -7.32 14.02
N VAL A 53 17.26 -7.00 14.49
CA VAL A 53 17.89 -5.68 14.29
C VAL A 53 18.19 -5.43 12.82
N ILE A 54 18.84 -6.36 12.11
CA ILE A 54 19.20 -6.20 10.70
C ILE A 54 17.95 -6.05 9.84
N ALA A 55 16.95 -6.91 10.02
CA ALA A 55 15.71 -6.86 9.25
C ALA A 55 14.99 -5.51 9.46
N SER A 56 14.99 -4.99 10.69
CA SER A 56 14.40 -3.69 11.01
C SER A 56 15.18 -2.52 10.41
N LEU A 57 16.51 -2.60 10.37
CA LEU A 57 17.35 -1.59 9.70
C LEU A 57 17.11 -1.59 8.19
N ILE A 58 16.97 -2.76 7.57
CA ILE A 58 16.65 -2.88 6.14
C ILE A 58 15.30 -2.23 5.84
N ASP A 59 14.26 -2.53 6.63
CA ASP A 59 12.93 -1.95 6.44
C ASP A 59 12.91 -0.43 6.68
N ALA A 60 13.60 0.06 7.72
CA ALA A 60 13.79 1.50 7.93
C ALA A 60 14.57 2.16 6.79
N GLY A 61 15.57 1.47 6.23
CA GLY A 61 16.35 1.92 5.07
C GLY A 61 15.50 2.03 3.81
N LYS A 62 14.65 1.04 3.54
CA LYS A 62 13.66 1.07 2.45
C LYS A 62 12.72 2.26 2.62
N LEU A 63 12.19 2.47 3.82
CA LEU A 63 11.35 3.63 4.13
C LEU A 63 12.08 4.95 3.80
N VAL A 64 13.34 5.12 4.21
CA VAL A 64 14.14 6.31 3.86
C VAL A 64 14.36 6.46 2.36
N TYR A 65 14.65 5.36 1.66
CA TYR A 65 14.82 5.35 0.22
C TYR A 65 13.55 5.82 -0.50
N TYR A 66 12.39 5.25 -0.17
CA TYR A 66 11.10 5.62 -0.76
C TYR A 66 10.73 7.08 -0.46
N MET A 67 10.97 7.57 0.75
CA MET A 67 10.74 8.97 1.07
C MET A 67 11.63 9.91 0.24
N ASN A 68 12.93 9.60 0.11
CA ASN A 68 13.85 10.43 -0.66
C ASN A 68 13.54 10.41 -2.16
N ARG A 69 13.13 9.26 -2.70
CA ARG A 69 12.71 9.13 -4.10
C ARG A 69 11.43 9.93 -4.38
N SER A 70 10.42 9.83 -3.51
CA SER A 70 9.21 10.67 -3.58
C SER A 70 9.53 12.17 -3.57
N HIS A 71 10.54 12.61 -2.82
CA HIS A 71 11.02 14.00 -2.85
C HIS A 71 11.78 14.35 -4.14
N GLY A 72 12.46 13.39 -4.78
CA GLY A 72 13.13 13.55 -6.08
C GLY A 72 12.14 13.67 -7.23
N ASP A 73 11.11 12.81 -7.25
CA ASP A 73 10.04 12.84 -8.25
C ASP A 73 9.24 14.15 -8.16
N ARG A 74 9.12 14.75 -6.96
CA ARG A 74 8.59 16.11 -6.76
C ARG A 74 9.41 17.19 -7.49
N ALA A 75 10.74 17.07 -7.56
CA ALA A 75 11.57 18.06 -8.27
C ALA A 75 11.45 17.93 -9.80
N HIS A 76 11.16 16.73 -10.30
CA HIS A 76 10.91 16.48 -11.73
C HIS A 76 9.48 16.89 -12.15
N ALA A 77 8.46 16.54 -11.36
CA ALA A 77 7.07 16.90 -11.65
C ALA A 77 6.80 18.43 -11.63
N ILE A 78 7.58 19.20 -10.87
CA ILE A 78 7.47 20.68 -10.87
C ILE A 78 8.00 21.30 -12.20
N ASN A 79 8.85 20.60 -12.95
CA ASN A 79 9.43 21.09 -14.20
C ASN A 79 8.68 20.63 -15.46
N ASP A 80 7.97 19.51 -15.41
CA ASP A 80 7.16 19.04 -16.53
C ASP A 80 5.77 19.70 -16.48
N LYS A 81 5.50 20.58 -17.45
CA LYS A 81 4.21 21.25 -17.68
C LYS A 81 3.06 20.29 -18.07
N GLU A 82 3.26 18.98 -17.95
CA GLU A 82 2.26 17.92 -18.09
C GLU A 82 1.91 17.27 -16.75
N ALA A 83 2.33 17.85 -15.62
CA ALA A 83 1.84 17.42 -14.31
C ALA A 83 0.31 17.58 -14.23
N ASP A 84 -0.34 16.43 -14.08
CA ASP A 84 -1.77 16.25 -13.85
C ASP A 84 -2.33 17.29 -12.86
N PRO A 85 -3.46 17.97 -13.12
CA PRO A 85 -3.90 19.16 -12.36
C PRO A 85 -4.22 18.98 -10.87
N GLU A 86 -4.06 17.78 -10.29
CA GLU A 86 -4.49 17.44 -8.91
C GLU A 86 -3.35 17.34 -7.88
N SER A 87 -2.12 17.75 -8.20
CA SER A 87 -0.94 17.47 -7.38
C SER A 87 -0.74 18.34 -6.11
N PHE A 88 -1.79 18.70 -5.38
CA PHE A 88 -1.68 19.39 -4.08
C PHE A 88 -1.86 18.43 -2.91
N TYR A 89 -1.07 17.36 -2.87
CA TYR A 89 -0.97 16.58 -1.64
C TYR A 89 -0.28 17.40 -0.55
N ASP A 90 -0.84 17.40 0.67
CA ASP A 90 -0.09 17.90 1.83
C ASP A 90 1.17 17.05 2.02
N ALA A 91 2.31 17.61 1.63
CA ALA A 91 3.60 16.94 1.65
C ALA A 91 4.03 16.56 3.08
N ASP A 92 3.51 17.25 4.09
CA ASP A 92 3.82 17.02 5.50
C ASP A 92 2.78 16.12 6.19
N ASN A 93 1.65 15.80 5.55
CA ASN A 93 0.68 14.85 6.07
C ASN A 93 1.25 13.41 6.07
N PRO A 94 1.31 12.72 7.23
CA PRO A 94 1.83 11.36 7.33
C PRO A 94 1.11 10.33 6.44
N GLN A 95 -0.21 10.47 6.28
CA GLN A 95 -1.04 9.60 5.42
C GLN A 95 -0.74 9.83 3.94
N SER A 96 -0.42 11.07 3.57
CA SER A 96 0.02 11.41 2.23
C SER A 96 1.42 10.85 1.91
N ILE A 97 2.37 10.99 2.83
CA ILE A 97 3.72 10.39 2.70
C ILE A 97 3.60 8.88 2.48
N ARG A 98 2.73 8.23 3.27
CA ARG A 98 2.48 6.79 3.18
C ARG A 98 1.90 6.38 1.83
N GLY A 99 0.90 7.10 1.33
CA GLY A 99 0.32 6.87 0.00
C GLY A 99 1.35 6.97 -1.11
N ARG A 100 2.20 8.00 -1.09
CA ARG A 100 3.28 8.17 -2.08
C ARG A 100 4.33 7.06 -2.01
N MET A 101 4.61 6.53 -0.82
CA MET A 101 5.48 5.37 -0.70
C MET A 101 4.88 4.12 -1.36
N TRP A 102 3.56 3.92 -1.25
CA TRP A 102 2.90 2.81 -1.94
C TRP A 102 2.93 2.98 -3.45
N VAL A 103 2.68 4.19 -3.95
CA VAL A 103 2.84 4.51 -5.38
C VAL A 103 4.24 4.14 -5.86
N SER A 104 5.28 4.59 -5.16
CA SER A 104 6.67 4.26 -5.52
C SER A 104 6.96 2.76 -5.45
N LYS A 105 6.49 2.06 -4.41
CA LYS A 105 6.68 0.60 -4.27
C LYS A 105 6.00 -0.15 -5.41
N PHE A 106 4.80 0.25 -5.80
CA PHE A 106 4.04 -0.39 -6.87
C PHE A 106 4.66 -0.14 -8.24
N GLN A 107 5.11 1.09 -8.50
CA GLN A 107 5.81 1.43 -9.75
C GLN A 107 7.17 0.71 -9.89
N ASP A 108 7.78 0.25 -8.79
CA ASP A 108 9.01 -0.54 -8.83
C ASP A 108 8.76 -2.04 -9.13
N ILE A 109 7.54 -2.56 -8.88
CA ILE A 109 7.22 -3.99 -9.04
C ILE A 109 6.24 -4.29 -10.17
N LEU A 110 5.43 -3.31 -10.57
CA LEU A 110 4.46 -3.40 -11.66
C LEU A 110 4.90 -2.51 -12.82
N ASN A 111 4.64 -2.97 -14.04
CA ASN A 111 4.87 -2.23 -15.27
C ASN A 111 3.78 -2.59 -16.29
N ASP A 112 3.87 -2.04 -17.50
CA ASP A 112 2.85 -2.26 -18.54
C ASP A 112 2.81 -3.70 -19.07
N GLU A 113 3.81 -4.54 -18.77
CA GLU A 113 3.83 -5.97 -19.09
C GLU A 113 3.26 -6.85 -17.96
N SER A 114 2.96 -6.27 -16.80
CA SER A 114 2.37 -7.01 -15.68
C SER A 114 1.01 -7.59 -16.03
N THR A 115 0.81 -8.86 -15.66
CA THR A 115 -0.47 -9.55 -15.84
C THR A 115 -1.51 -9.01 -14.85
N VAL A 116 -2.78 -9.18 -15.20
CA VAL A 116 -3.91 -8.80 -14.33
C VAL A 116 -3.84 -9.52 -12.99
N GLU A 117 -3.44 -10.79 -12.99
CA GLU A 117 -3.26 -11.57 -11.78
C GLU A 117 -2.16 -10.99 -10.88
N GLU A 118 -1.01 -10.61 -11.44
CA GLU A 118 0.07 -9.97 -10.69
C GLU A 118 -0.35 -8.63 -10.10
N VAL A 119 -1.08 -7.81 -10.86
CA VAL A 119 -1.59 -6.50 -10.39
C VAL A 119 -2.57 -6.69 -9.23
N VAL A 120 -3.58 -7.55 -9.39
CA VAL A 120 -4.58 -7.82 -8.34
C VAL A 120 -3.93 -8.44 -7.11
N LYS A 121 -3.00 -9.38 -7.30
CA LYS A 121 -2.26 -9.98 -6.18
C LYS A 121 -1.40 -8.96 -5.44
N ALA A 122 -0.67 -8.11 -6.15
CA ALA A 122 0.15 -7.08 -5.51
C ALA A 122 -0.71 -6.11 -4.69
N PHE A 123 -1.88 -5.74 -5.21
CA PHE A 123 -2.85 -4.90 -4.51
C PHE A 123 -3.45 -5.59 -3.28
N GLU A 124 -3.79 -6.88 -3.38
CA GLU A 124 -4.26 -7.69 -2.25
C GLU A 124 -3.20 -7.82 -1.15
N ASP A 125 -1.97 -8.19 -1.51
CA ASP A 125 -0.84 -8.33 -0.58
C ASP A 125 -0.56 -6.99 0.15
N LEU A 126 -0.61 -5.87 -0.58
CA LEU A 126 -0.54 -4.53 0.02
C LEU A 126 -1.67 -4.31 1.01
N CYS A 127 -2.89 -4.70 0.66
CA CYS A 127 -4.04 -4.48 1.50
C CYS A 127 -3.99 -5.27 2.81
N GLU A 128 -3.45 -6.49 2.76
CA GLU A 128 -3.16 -7.33 3.92
C GLU A 128 -2.04 -6.75 4.80
N ASP A 129 -0.90 -6.37 4.20
CA ASP A 129 0.22 -5.72 4.89
C ASP A 129 -0.26 -4.49 5.70
N MET A 130 -1.19 -3.73 5.12
CA MET A 130 -1.72 -2.53 5.74
C MET A 130 -2.74 -2.74 6.86
N LYS A 131 -3.46 -3.87 6.89
CA LYS A 131 -4.32 -4.21 8.05
C LYS A 131 -3.49 -4.28 9.33
N PHE A 132 -2.22 -4.66 9.22
CA PHE A 132 -1.27 -4.69 10.33
C PHE A 132 -0.70 -3.31 10.70
N ASP A 133 -0.51 -2.41 9.74
CA ASP A 133 -0.05 -1.04 10.01
C ASP A 133 -1.15 -0.12 10.57
N GLY A 134 -2.41 -0.31 10.13
CA GLY A 134 -3.55 0.56 10.45
C GLY A 134 -3.93 0.62 11.94
N ILE A 135 -3.60 -0.44 12.69
CA ILE A 135 -3.85 -0.52 14.15
C ILE A 135 -3.02 0.53 14.94
N LEU A 136 -1.92 1.04 14.37
CA LEU A 136 -0.98 1.90 15.12
C LEU A 136 -0.87 3.35 14.65
N THR A 137 -1.20 3.66 13.40
CA THR A 137 -1.12 5.05 12.90
C THR A 137 -2.37 5.88 13.18
N GLY A 138 -3.55 5.26 13.24
CA GLY A 138 -4.81 6.00 13.43
C GLY A 138 -5.09 6.46 14.87
N ARG A 139 -4.49 5.81 15.87
CA ARG A 139 -4.67 6.18 17.30
C ARG A 139 -4.17 7.59 17.64
N VAL A 140 -3.32 8.20 16.81
CA VAL A 140 -2.62 9.44 17.17
C VAL A 140 -3.14 10.67 16.42
N THR A 141 -3.81 10.53 15.27
CA THR A 141 -4.08 11.69 14.39
C THR A 141 -5.52 12.19 14.35
N ALA A 142 -6.55 11.35 14.54
CA ALA A 142 -7.94 11.78 14.28
C ALA A 142 -8.87 11.78 15.50
N GLY A 143 -8.45 11.30 16.67
CA GLY A 143 -9.34 11.11 17.81
C GLY A 143 -10.46 10.08 17.58
N LEU A 144 -10.41 9.36 16.46
CA LEU A 144 -11.32 8.27 16.10
C LEU A 144 -10.86 6.97 16.77
N SER A 145 -11.83 6.14 17.13
CA SER A 145 -11.62 4.77 17.56
C SER A 145 -11.08 3.91 16.42
N GLU A 146 -10.46 2.78 16.78
CA GLU A 146 -9.96 1.79 15.82
C GLU A 146 -11.07 1.26 14.90
N GLU A 147 -12.27 1.09 15.44
CA GLU A 147 -13.47 0.68 14.72
C GLU A 147 -13.89 1.73 13.69
N GLU A 148 -13.94 3.01 14.07
CA GLU A 148 -14.27 4.12 13.15
C GLU A 148 -13.23 4.31 12.05
N LEU A 149 -11.95 4.04 12.33
CA LEU A 149 -10.89 4.11 11.31
C LEU A 149 -11.00 2.94 10.32
N LEU A 150 -11.31 1.74 10.81
CA LEU A 150 -11.53 0.57 9.97
C LEU A 150 -12.81 0.69 9.13
N GLU A 151 -13.87 1.29 9.66
CA GLU A 151 -15.10 1.58 8.91
C GLU A 151 -14.88 2.61 7.79
N ARG A 152 -13.86 3.46 7.93
CA ARG A 152 -13.51 4.52 6.98
C ARG A 152 -12.40 4.13 6.00
N ASP A 153 -11.79 2.95 6.17
CA ASP A 153 -10.84 2.35 5.24
C ASP A 153 -11.60 1.46 4.26
N LEU A 154 -11.72 1.91 3.01
CA LEU A 154 -12.60 1.30 2.02
C LEU A 154 -11.82 0.84 0.80
N LEU A 155 -11.95 -0.44 0.47
CA LEU A 155 -11.54 -0.95 -0.84
C LEU A 155 -12.69 -0.75 -1.83
N MET A 156 -12.35 -0.28 -3.03
CA MET A 156 -13.26 -0.07 -4.14
C MET A 156 -12.72 -0.74 -5.40
N TYR A 157 -13.63 -1.32 -6.17
CA TYR A 157 -13.39 -1.93 -7.47
C TYR A 157 -14.37 -1.32 -8.46
N GLU A 158 -13.86 -0.67 -9.48
CA GLU A 158 -14.69 -0.05 -10.51
C GLU A 158 -14.15 -0.42 -11.89
N CYS A 159 -15.04 -0.75 -12.81
CA CYS A 159 -14.66 -0.90 -14.20
C CYS A 159 -15.68 -0.26 -15.13
N GLY A 160 -15.19 0.21 -16.27
CA GLY A 160 -16.04 0.76 -17.32
C GLY A 160 -15.22 1.41 -18.42
N THR A 161 -15.91 1.79 -19.49
CA THR A 161 -15.34 2.65 -20.52
C THR A 161 -15.62 4.11 -20.20
N PHE A 162 -14.60 4.83 -19.77
CA PHE A 162 -14.73 6.23 -19.40
C PHE A 162 -14.32 7.12 -20.57
N ARG A 163 -15.29 7.87 -21.11
CA ARG A 163 -15.12 8.69 -22.32
C ARG A 163 -14.16 9.88 -22.19
N SER A 164 -13.60 10.13 -21.00
CA SER A 164 -12.85 11.36 -20.73
C SER A 164 -11.44 11.35 -21.33
N ILE A 165 -10.81 10.18 -21.52
CA ILE A 165 -9.43 10.08 -22.02
C ILE A 165 -9.28 8.78 -22.83
N ASN A 166 -9.47 8.86 -24.16
CA ASN A 166 -9.20 7.81 -25.15
C ASN A 166 -10.17 6.61 -25.27
N ASP A 167 -11.36 6.67 -24.66
CA ASP A 167 -12.32 5.54 -24.66
C ASP A 167 -11.74 4.23 -24.10
N ASP A 168 -10.71 4.26 -23.25
CA ASP A 168 -10.16 3.04 -22.67
C ASP A 168 -11.20 2.34 -21.78
N PHE A 169 -11.24 1.00 -21.86
CA PHE A 169 -11.88 0.21 -20.81
C PHE A 169 -10.89 0.10 -19.65
N THR A 170 -11.28 0.62 -18.49
CA THR A 170 -10.45 0.66 -17.31
C THR A 170 -11.00 -0.29 -16.25
N ILE A 171 -10.10 -0.99 -15.56
CA ILE A 171 -10.37 -1.63 -14.28
C ILE A 171 -9.54 -0.90 -13.23
N SER A 172 -10.20 -0.36 -12.21
CA SER A 172 -9.60 0.42 -11.13
C SER A 172 -9.74 -0.32 -9.80
N LEU A 173 -8.62 -0.45 -9.10
CA LEU A 173 -8.51 -0.92 -7.73
C LEU A 173 -8.11 0.26 -6.86
N THR A 174 -9.00 0.65 -5.96
CA THR A 174 -8.79 1.81 -5.10
C THR A 174 -8.84 1.40 -3.65
N ARG A 175 -7.89 1.90 -2.87
CA ARG A 175 -8.00 1.92 -1.41
C ARG A 175 -8.12 3.36 -0.95
N GLN A 176 -9.24 3.65 -0.30
CA GLN A 176 -9.52 4.91 0.33
C GLN A 176 -9.22 4.83 1.83
N TYR A 177 -8.54 5.81 2.38
CA TYR A 177 -8.18 5.86 3.79
C TYR A 177 -8.19 7.32 4.29
N PRO A 178 -8.51 7.56 5.57
CA PRO A 178 -8.68 8.92 6.10
C PRO A 178 -7.36 9.71 6.07
N ASP A 179 -7.45 10.99 5.75
CA ASP A 179 -6.30 11.92 5.76
C ASP A 179 -5.94 12.44 7.16
N GLY A 180 -6.88 12.31 8.11
CA GLY A 180 -6.76 12.79 9.49
C GLY A 180 -7.43 14.15 9.75
N GLU A 181 -7.90 14.84 8.71
CA GLU A 181 -8.56 16.16 8.77
C GLU A 181 -10.02 16.13 8.27
N GLY A 182 -10.51 14.98 7.82
CA GLY A 182 -11.92 14.75 7.50
C GLY A 182 -12.17 14.30 6.06
N GLU A 183 -11.16 14.44 5.20
CA GLU A 183 -11.13 13.96 3.83
C GLU A 183 -10.43 12.60 3.73
N PHE A 184 -10.25 12.11 2.51
CA PHE A 184 -9.64 10.82 2.25
C PHE A 184 -8.54 10.91 1.21
N PHE A 185 -7.46 10.16 1.46
CA PHE A 185 -6.55 9.79 0.40
C PHE A 185 -7.05 8.53 -0.31
N GLN A 186 -6.84 8.47 -1.62
CA GLN A 186 -7.15 7.32 -2.45
C GLN A 186 -5.89 6.85 -3.17
N PHE A 187 -5.41 5.67 -2.82
CA PHE A 187 -4.37 4.97 -3.57
C PHE A 187 -5.03 4.15 -4.67
N ILE A 188 -4.67 4.42 -5.91
CA ILE A 188 -5.38 3.92 -7.09
C ILE A 188 -4.40 3.16 -8.00
N VAL A 189 -4.82 1.97 -8.43
CA VAL A 189 -4.17 1.18 -9.48
C VAL A 189 -5.18 0.94 -10.61
N GLU A 190 -4.92 1.50 -11.78
CA GLU A 190 -5.75 1.35 -12.97
C GLU A 190 -5.06 0.47 -14.02
N MET A 191 -5.80 -0.50 -14.54
CA MET A 191 -5.42 -1.30 -15.70
C MET A 191 -6.24 -0.87 -16.90
N HIS A 192 -5.56 -0.49 -17.98
CA HIS A 192 -6.19 -0.03 -19.22
C HIS A 192 -6.18 -1.13 -20.29
N PHE A 193 -7.31 -1.30 -20.96
CA PHE A 193 -7.51 -2.27 -22.04
C PHE A 193 -8.09 -1.58 -23.26
N GLU A 194 -7.82 -2.18 -24.44
CA GLU A 194 -8.46 -1.70 -25.67
C GLU A 194 -9.99 -1.82 -25.55
N PRO A 195 -10.75 -0.74 -25.82
CA PRO A 195 -12.19 -0.83 -25.91
C PRO A 195 -12.64 -1.70 -27.07
N ASN A 196 -13.64 -2.54 -26.81
CA ASN A 196 -14.29 -3.36 -27.81
C ASN A 196 -15.77 -3.58 -27.47
N LYS A 197 -16.52 -4.16 -28.42
CA LYS A 197 -17.97 -4.35 -28.28
C LYS A 197 -18.39 -5.18 -27.06
N GLU A 198 -17.48 -5.99 -26.52
CA GLU A 198 -17.71 -6.81 -25.33
C GLU A 198 -17.56 -5.95 -24.08
N ASN A 199 -16.40 -5.29 -23.88
CA ASN A 199 -16.14 -4.53 -22.67
C ASN A 199 -16.91 -3.21 -22.57
N PHE A 200 -17.39 -2.63 -23.68
CA PHE A 200 -18.33 -1.50 -23.67
C PHE A 200 -19.64 -1.79 -22.92
N LYS A 201 -19.97 -3.07 -22.69
CA LYS A 201 -21.17 -3.48 -21.97
C LYS A 201 -20.90 -3.84 -20.50
N ILE A 202 -19.63 -3.82 -20.09
CA ILE A 202 -19.21 -4.18 -18.76
C ILE A 202 -19.08 -2.89 -17.95
N PHE A 203 -19.91 -2.78 -16.92
CA PHE A 203 -19.80 -1.77 -15.88
C PHE A 203 -20.07 -2.48 -14.55
N GLU A 204 -19.09 -2.45 -13.66
CA GLU A 204 -19.17 -3.06 -12.34
C GLU A 204 -18.57 -2.06 -11.35
N HIS A 205 -19.28 -1.82 -10.26
CA HIS A 205 -18.86 -0.98 -9.14
C HIS A 205 -19.07 -1.78 -7.87
N MET A 206 -18.06 -1.83 -7.02
CA MET A 206 -18.12 -2.57 -5.78
C MET A 206 -17.29 -1.89 -4.70
N ASN A 207 -17.89 -1.74 -3.51
CA ASN A 207 -17.23 -1.26 -2.31
C ASN A 207 -17.19 -2.38 -1.28
N SER A 208 -16.06 -2.55 -0.60
CA SER A 208 -15.86 -3.62 0.40
C SER A 208 -16.89 -3.63 1.52
N ASP A 209 -17.44 -2.48 1.94
CA ASP A 209 -18.49 -2.38 2.95
C ASP A 209 -19.86 -2.95 2.49
N LYS A 210 -20.05 -3.10 1.17
CA LYS A 210 -21.26 -3.69 0.57
C LYS A 210 -21.10 -5.15 0.19
N VAL A 211 -19.89 -5.70 0.33
CA VAL A 211 -19.57 -7.07 -0.07
C VAL A 211 -19.83 -8.05 1.08
N ARG A 212 -20.51 -9.16 0.77
CA ARG A 212 -20.62 -10.30 1.70
C ARG A 212 -19.52 -11.32 1.37
N GLY A 213 -18.58 -11.52 2.29
CA GLY A 213 -17.43 -12.40 2.08
C GLY A 213 -16.16 -11.62 1.76
N ASP A 214 -15.18 -12.28 1.15
CA ASP A 214 -13.90 -11.67 0.83
C ASP A 214 -13.97 -10.79 -0.43
N PHE A 215 -13.48 -9.55 -0.33
CA PHE A 215 -13.54 -8.56 -1.42
C PHE A 215 -12.81 -9.03 -2.69
N PHE A 216 -11.67 -9.71 -2.55
CA PHE A 216 -10.87 -10.16 -3.68
C PHE A 216 -11.45 -11.41 -4.34
N ASP A 217 -12.11 -12.29 -3.58
CA ASP A 217 -12.91 -13.37 -4.15
C ASP A 217 -14.01 -12.83 -5.08
N HIS A 218 -14.67 -11.74 -4.69
CA HIS A 218 -15.66 -11.08 -5.56
C HIS A 218 -15.03 -10.47 -6.82
N ILE A 219 -13.86 -9.83 -6.72
CA ILE A 219 -13.12 -9.35 -7.89
C ILE A 219 -12.84 -10.51 -8.85
N ARG A 220 -12.25 -11.60 -8.35
CA ARG A 220 -11.89 -12.78 -9.16
C ARG A 220 -13.10 -13.44 -9.81
N GLY A 221 -14.28 -13.35 -9.19
CA GLY A 221 -15.55 -13.83 -9.73
C GLY A 221 -16.23 -12.88 -10.73
N SER A 222 -15.78 -11.63 -10.86
CA SER A 222 -16.43 -10.59 -11.66
C SER A 222 -16.34 -10.85 -13.18
N LYS A 223 -17.19 -10.19 -13.96
CA LYS A 223 -17.15 -10.31 -15.43
C LYS A 223 -15.93 -9.58 -16.00
N SER A 224 -15.65 -8.40 -15.47
CA SER A 224 -14.50 -7.58 -15.85
C SER A 224 -13.17 -8.25 -15.58
N TYR A 225 -13.00 -8.93 -14.44
CA TYR A 225 -11.77 -9.68 -14.16
C TYR A 225 -11.56 -10.83 -15.15
N ARG A 226 -12.61 -11.63 -15.43
CA ARG A 226 -12.52 -12.70 -16.43
C ARG A 226 -12.21 -12.17 -17.82
N TYR A 227 -12.83 -11.07 -18.22
CA TYR A 227 -12.50 -10.37 -19.46
C TYR A 227 -11.01 -9.99 -19.48
N ALA A 228 -10.52 -9.37 -18.41
CA ALA A 228 -9.15 -8.90 -18.30
C ALA A 228 -8.11 -10.04 -18.32
N MET A 229 -8.43 -11.22 -17.79
CA MET A 229 -7.56 -12.39 -17.86
C MET A 229 -7.34 -12.93 -19.29
N GLU A 230 -8.26 -12.65 -20.22
CA GLU A 230 -8.19 -13.10 -21.61
C GLU A 230 -7.62 -12.04 -22.57
N HIS A 231 -7.37 -10.82 -22.08
CA HIS A 231 -6.98 -9.67 -22.89
C HIS A 231 -5.69 -9.04 -22.39
N ALA A 232 -4.84 -8.59 -23.31
CA ALA A 232 -3.60 -7.92 -22.95
C ALA A 232 -3.90 -6.56 -22.28
N CYS A 233 -3.39 -6.37 -21.06
CA CYS A 233 -3.32 -5.06 -20.43
C CYS A 233 -2.36 -4.19 -21.25
N ARG A 234 -2.77 -2.95 -21.54
CA ARG A 234 -1.95 -2.01 -22.31
C ARG A 234 -1.11 -1.11 -21.44
N LYS A 235 -1.64 -0.78 -20.27
CA LYS A 235 -1.04 0.20 -19.38
C LYS A 235 -1.51 -0.03 -17.97
N VAL A 236 -0.57 0.07 -17.03
CA VAL A 236 -0.86 0.11 -15.60
C VAL A 236 -0.54 1.51 -15.10
N LYS A 237 -1.54 2.23 -14.58
CA LYS A 237 -1.34 3.52 -13.91
C LYS A 237 -1.47 3.34 -12.41
N ILE A 238 -0.58 3.98 -11.67
CA ILE A 238 -0.53 3.92 -10.22
C ILE A 238 -0.34 5.34 -9.72
N TYR A 239 -1.28 5.83 -8.92
CA TYR A 239 -1.25 7.19 -8.40
C TYR A 239 -2.02 7.32 -7.09
N LEU A 240 -1.89 8.49 -6.47
CA LEU A 240 -2.58 8.88 -5.26
C LEU A 240 -3.52 10.03 -5.61
N THR A 241 -4.67 10.18 -4.99
CA THR A 241 -5.47 11.43 -5.03
C THR A 241 -6.05 11.72 -3.65
N GLN A 242 -6.65 12.89 -3.46
CA GLN A 242 -7.34 13.30 -2.24
C GLN A 242 -8.75 13.79 -2.59
N THR A 243 -9.75 13.41 -1.78
CA THR A 243 -11.15 13.84 -1.95
C THR A 243 -11.39 15.26 -1.47
#